data_AF-A0AA43ILZ5-F1
#
_entry.id   AF-A0AA43ILZ5-F1
#
_cell.length_a   1.000
_cell.length_b   1.000
_cell.length_c   1.000
_cell.angle_alpha   90.00
_cell.angle_beta   90.00
_cell.angle_gamma   90.00
#
_symmetry.space_group_name_H-M   'P 1'
#
loop_
_entity.id
_entity.type
_entity.pdbx_description
1 polymer ?
#
loop_
_entity_poly.entity_id
_entity_poly.type
_entity_poly.pdbx_seq_one_letter_code
_entity_poly.pdbx_strand_id
1 'polypeptide(L)' 'MSTQVRTCPKCFQLMWLRADEYEVLDDETVRAKCPHCENLARFKLVSTGPNALGPKMGH' A
#
# COMPACT_ATOMS: atom_id res chain seq x y z
N MET A 1 -12.29 -3.89 5.31
CA MET A 1 -11.15 -4.45 4.54
C MET A 1 -10.47 -3.31 3.83
N SER A 2 -9.31 -2.83 4.31
CA SER A 2 -8.59 -1.71 3.68
C SER A 2 -7.73 -2.22 2.52
N THR A 3 -8.12 -1.92 1.29
CA THR A 3 -7.27 -2.18 0.11
C THR A 3 -6.35 -0.99 -0.11
N GLN A 4 -5.04 -1.22 -0.24
CA GLN A 4 -4.07 -0.18 -0.57
C GLN A 4 -3.71 -0.25 -2.05
N VAL A 5 -3.67 0.90 -2.74
CA VAL A 5 -3.18 1.01 -4.11
C VAL A 5 -1.72 1.44 -4.06
N ARG A 6 -0.81 0.70 -4.71
CA ARG A 6 0.63 1.01 -4.79
C ARG A 6 1.14 0.85 -6.22
N THR A 7 2.23 1.52 -6.54
CA THR A 7 2.92 1.36 -7.83
C THR A 7 4.15 0.49 -7.65
N CYS A 8 4.30 -0.57 -8.44
CA CYS A 8 5.48 -1.43 -8.40
C CYS A 8 6.73 -0.63 -8.80
N PRO A 9 7.82 -0.62 -8.00
CA PRO A 9 9.04 0.08 -8.37
C PRO A 9 9.83 -0.58 -9.52
N LYS A 10 9.49 -1.82 -9.91
CA LYS A 10 10.17 -2.55 -10.99
C LYS A 10 9.48 -2.42 -12.34
N CYS A 11 8.17 -2.66 -12.40
CA CYS A 11 7.41 -2.63 -13.65
C CYS A 11 6.52 -1.40 -13.80
N PHE A 12 6.48 -0.53 -12.79
CA PHE A 12 5.67 0.71 -12.77
C PHE A 12 4.16 0.50 -12.95
N GLN A 13 3.69 -0.75 -12.85
CA GLN A 13 2.27 -1.08 -12.88
C GLN A 13 1.62 -0.84 -11.52
N LEU A 14 0.33 -0.51 -11.54
CA LEU A 14 -0.49 -0.39 -10.35
C LEU A 14 -0.81 -1.76 -9.76
N MET A 15 -0.77 -1.81 -8.44
CA MET A 15 -0.99 -2.99 -7.62
C MET A 15 -2.06 -2.68 -6.58
N TRP A 16 -3.07 -3.52 -6.50
CA TRP A 16 -4.01 -3.55 -5.39
C TRP A 16 -3.49 -4.56 -4.38
N LEU A 17 -3.19 -4.07 -3.18
CA LEU A 17 -2.68 -4.88 -2.08
C LEU A 17 -3.78 -5.01 -1.02
N ARG A 18 -4.26 -6.22 -0.81
CA ARG A 18 -5.11 -6.57 0.32
C ARG A 18 -4.25 -6.89 1.56
N ALA A 19 -4.85 -6.80 2.74
CA ALA A 19 -4.14 -7.01 4.01
C ALA A 19 -3.49 -8.39 4.14
N ASP A 20 -4.00 -9.40 3.44
CA ASP A 20 -3.51 -10.78 3.36
C ASP A 20 -2.48 -11.00 2.25
N GLU A 21 -2.28 -10.03 1.35
CA GLU A 21 -1.38 -10.12 0.19
C GLU A 21 -0.03 -9.40 0.44
N TYR A 22 0.17 -8.80 1.61
CA TYR A 22 1.43 -8.20 2.02
C TYR A 22 1.84 -8.62 3.43
N GLU A 23 3.15 -8.75 3.60
CA GLU A 23 3.78 -9.03 4.88
C GLU A 23 4.24 -7.71 5.52
N VAL A 24 3.92 -7.50 6.79
CA VAL A 24 4.46 -6.38 7.57
C VAL A 24 5.86 -6.76 8.04
N LEU A 25 6.86 -6.01 7.60
CA LEU A 25 8.25 -6.22 8.01
C LEU A 25 8.58 -5.46 9.30
N ASP A 26 8.03 -4.26 9.42
CA ASP A 26 8.13 -3.37 10.58
C ASP A 26 6.94 -2.39 10.58
N ASP A 27 6.84 -1.55 11.61
CA ASP A 27 5.72 -0.62 11.82
C ASP A 27 5.49 0.35 10.64
N GLU A 28 6.52 0.63 9.85
CA GLU A 28 6.47 1.57 8.73
C GLU A 28 6.60 0.90 7.37
N THR A 29 6.82 -0.42 7.29
CA THR A 29 7.23 -1.07 6.04
C THR A 29 6.53 -2.40 5.82
N VAL A 30 5.99 -2.56 4.61
CA VAL A 30 5.40 -3.80 4.13
C VAL A 30 6.14 -4.33 2.91
N ARG A 31 6.03 -5.63 2.68
CA ARG A 31 6.53 -6.32 1.51
C ARG A 31 5.39 -7.04 0.81
N ALA A 32 5.31 -6.88 -0.50
CA ALA A 32 4.31 -7.58 -1.30
C ALA A 32 4.91 -8.08 -2.62
N LYS A 33 4.35 -9.18 -3.14
CA LYS A 33 4.69 -9.70 -4.47
C LYS A 33 3.86 -8.96 -5.53
N CYS A 34 4.52 -8.44 -6.56
CA CYS A 34 3.82 -7.80 -7.68
C CYS A 34 3.08 -8.84 -8.52
N PRO A 35 1.77 -8.67 -8.79
CA PRO A 35 1.03 -9.60 -9.64
C PRO A 35 1.43 -9.52 -11.12
N HIS A 36 2.10 -8.44 -11.54
CA HIS A 36 2.47 -8.21 -12.95
C HIS A 36 3.87 -8.71 -13.31
N CYS A 37 4.84 -8.54 -12.41
CA CYS A 37 6.25 -8.87 -12.68
C CYS A 37 6.86 -9.82 -11.65
N GLU A 38 6.03 -10.34 -10.74
CA GLU A 38 6.39 -11.29 -9.70
C GLU A 38 7.49 -10.85 -8.72
N ASN A 39 7.90 -9.59 -8.80
CA ASN A 39 8.96 -9.06 -7.97
C ASN A 39 8.46 -8.79 -6.55
N LEU A 40 9.28 -9.13 -5.56
CA LEU A 40 9.05 -8.73 -4.17
C LEU A 40 9.49 -7.27 -3.99
N ALA A 41 8.53 -6.39 -3.76
CA ALA A 41 8.77 -4.97 -3.52
C ALA A 41 8.45 -4.61 -2.07
N ARG A 42 9.20 -3.65 -1.52
CA ARG A 42 8.95 -3.07 -0.20
C ARG A 42 8.28 -1.71 -0.37
N PHE A 43 7.30 -1.42 0.47
CA PHE A 43 6.54 -0.18 0.47
C PHE A 43 6.47 0.37 1.88
N LYS A 44 6.57 1.69 2.03
CA LYS A 44 6.25 2.32 3.31
C LYS A 44 4.75 2.25 3.57
N LEU A 45 4.33 1.71 4.70
CA LEU A 45 2.97 1.86 5.20
C LEU A 45 2.74 3.37 5.33
N VAL A 46 1.74 3.91 4.63
CA VAL A 46 1.37 5.31 4.90
C VAL A 46 0.63 5.22 6.22
N SER A 47 1.28 5.63 7.31
CA SER A 47 0.57 5.91 8.56
C SER A 47 -0.57 6.86 8.18
N THR A 48 -1.77 6.55 8.64
CA THR A 48 -3.00 7.26 8.29
C THR A 48 -2.78 8.75 8.60
N GLY A 49 -2.37 9.53 7.58
CA GLY A 49 -2.10 10.93 7.78
C GLY A 49 -3.40 11.65 8.16
N PRO A 50 -3.33 12.82 8.82
CA PRO A 50 -4.53 13.57 9.20
C PRO A 50 -5.52 13.84 8.05
N ASN A 51 -5.06 13.74 6.79
CA ASN A 51 -5.83 13.93 5.55
C ASN A 51 -6.38 12.63 4.93
N ALA A 52 -6.12 11.46 5.51
CA ALA A 52 -6.72 10.19 5.08
C ALA A 52 -8.14 10.00 5.63
N LEU A 53 -8.52 10.81 6.62
CA LEU A 53 -9.91 11.13 6.90
C LEU A 53 -10.33 12.10 5.79
N GLY A 54 -11.28 11.72 4.95
CA GLY A 54 -11.77 12.54 3.82
C GLY A 54 -12.15 13.97 4.24
N PRO A 55 -12.50 14.85 3.28
CA PRO A 55 -12.76 16.26 3.58
C PRO A 55 -13.65 16.38 4.81
N LYS A 56 -13.18 17.09 5.85
CA LYS A 56 -14.04 17.44 6.99
C LYS A 56 -15.15 18.29 6.40
N MET A 57 -16.32 17.68 6.13
CA MET A 57 -17.49 18.42 5.73
C MET A 57 -17.79 19.36 6.90
N GLY A 58 -17.43 20.63 6.70
CA GLY A 58 -17.73 21.70 7.64
C GLY A 58 -19.25 21.72 7.85
N HIS A 59 -19.62 21.73 9.12
CA HIS A 59 -20.97 22.07 9.55
C HIS A 59 -21.24 23.55 9.36
#